data_AF-A0A7Y6ZY28-F1
#
_entry.id   AF-A0A7Y6ZY28-F1
#
_cell.length_a   1.000
_cell.length_b   1.000
_cell.length_c   1.000
_cell.angle_alpha   90.00
_cell.angle_beta   90.00
_cell.angle_gamma   90.00
#
_symmetry.space_group_name_H-M   'P 1'
#
loop_
_entity.id
_entity.type
_entity.pdbx_description
1 polymer ?
#
loop_
_entity_poly.entity_id
_entity_poly.type
_entity_poly.pdbx_seq_one_letter_code
_entity_poly.pdbx_strand_id
1 'polypeptide(L)'
;MSTPGVDIIALSSDAVLLSYDEHWDHARYVERFGESLLKHCRKIDAARWAIIDDISNWPVKPPNEIRLCRQITEKLVVNGLNHVAVCGSDLAISKWIFEQVVPDRIELQFFNHLDEAKQWVESLGYDVEFVS
;
A
#
# COMPACT_ATOMS: atom_id res chain seq x y z
N MET A 1 -21.04 -0.02 20.62
CA MET A 1 -19.56 -0.14 20.57
C MET A 1 -19.19 -0.20 19.11
N SER A 2 -18.72 0.91 18.56
CA SER A 2 -18.35 1.02 17.15
C SER A 2 -17.10 0.17 16.90
N THR A 3 -17.15 -0.70 15.89
CA THR A 3 -15.98 -1.46 15.44
C THR A 3 -14.91 -0.45 15.02
N PRO A 4 -13.70 -0.46 15.62
CA PRO A 4 -12.61 0.40 15.15
C PRO A 4 -12.25 0.02 13.72
N GLY A 5 -11.82 1.02 12.94
CA GLY A 5 -11.60 0.93 11.48
C GLY A 5 -10.87 -0.32 11.03
N VAL A 6 -11.36 -0.91 9.94
CA VAL A 6 -10.82 -2.11 9.31
C VAL A 6 -9.94 -1.68 8.15
N ASP A 7 -8.63 -1.84 8.32
CA ASP A 7 -7.71 -1.85 7.19
C ASP A 7 -8.10 -2.99 6.25
N ILE A 8 -8.38 -2.68 4.98
CA ILE A 8 -8.73 -3.69 3.99
C ILE A 8 -7.44 -4.05 3.26
N ILE A 9 -6.96 -5.26 3.52
CA ILE A 9 -5.87 -5.90 2.77
C ILE A 9 -6.50 -7.00 1.93
N ALA A 10 -6.73 -6.73 0.66
CA ALA A 10 -7.21 -7.74 -0.28
C ALA A 10 -6.01 -8.28 -1.07
N LEU A 11 -5.95 -9.60 -1.25
CA LEU A 11 -4.80 -10.29 -1.84
C LEU A 11 -5.18 -10.91 -3.17
N SER A 12 -4.29 -10.86 -4.15
CA SER A 12 -4.26 -11.77 -5.29
C SER A 12 -3.06 -12.72 -5.16
N SER A 13 -2.72 -13.43 -6.24
CA SER A 13 -1.54 -14.31 -6.25
C SER A 13 -0.22 -13.55 -6.14
N ASP A 14 -0.13 -12.33 -6.70
CA ASP A 14 1.10 -11.52 -6.75
C ASP A 14 0.86 -10.00 -6.67
N ALA A 15 -0.30 -9.58 -6.19
CA ALA A 15 -0.58 -8.20 -5.85
C ALA A 15 -1.35 -8.06 -4.53
N VAL A 16 -1.22 -6.89 -3.92
CA VAL A 16 -1.93 -6.52 -2.69
C VAL A 16 -2.66 -5.20 -2.93
N LEU A 17 -3.96 -5.16 -2.64
CA LEU A 17 -4.73 -3.93 -2.55
C LEU A 17 -4.83 -3.51 -1.09
N LEU A 18 -4.38 -2.30 -0.82
CA LEU A 18 -4.51 -1.62 0.46
C LEU A 18 -5.57 -0.54 0.30
N SER A 19 -6.62 -0.60 1.11
CA SER A 19 -7.60 0.48 1.20
C SER A 19 -8.02 0.72 2.64
N TYR A 20 -8.56 1.92 2.88
CA TYR A 20 -8.82 2.42 4.22
C TYR A 20 -10.30 2.79 4.40
N ASP A 21 -10.91 2.32 5.50
CA ASP A 21 -12.26 2.74 5.92
C ASP A 21 -12.21 4.02 6.77
N GLU A 22 -13.31 4.73 6.97
CA GLU A 22 -13.30 6.15 7.38
C GLU A 22 -12.69 6.52 8.77
N HIS A 23 -12.14 5.58 9.56
CA HIS A 23 -11.83 5.81 10.99
C HIS A 23 -10.35 5.64 11.40
N TRP A 24 -9.46 6.55 10.97
CA TRP A 24 -8.00 6.42 11.20
C TRP A 24 -7.60 6.53 12.67
N ASP A 25 -7.14 5.41 13.24
CA ASP A 25 -6.54 5.34 14.57
C ASP A 25 -5.00 5.30 14.49
N HIS A 26 -4.39 6.49 14.54
CA HIS A 26 -2.93 6.69 14.55
C HIS A 26 -2.21 5.76 15.54
N ALA A 27 -2.78 5.54 16.73
CA ALA A 27 -2.12 4.78 17.79
C ALA A 27 -2.07 3.27 17.50
N ARG A 28 -2.97 2.78 16.65
CA ARG A 28 -3.09 1.35 16.32
C ARG A 28 -2.61 1.02 14.92
N TYR A 29 -2.61 2.00 14.03
CA TYR A 29 -2.29 1.82 12.62
C TYR A 29 -0.88 1.25 12.42
N VAL A 30 0.16 1.85 13.00
CA VAL A 30 1.53 1.41 12.66
C VAL A 30 1.86 0.01 13.17
N GLU A 31 1.46 -0.33 14.40
CA GLU A 31 1.73 -1.65 14.98
C GLU A 31 0.84 -2.74 14.36
N ARG A 32 -0.44 -2.47 14.08
CA ARG A 32 -1.32 -3.48 13.48
C ARG A 32 -1.16 -3.60 11.98
N PHE A 33 -1.17 -2.47 11.26
CA PHE A 33 -1.16 -2.49 9.80
C PHE A 33 0.18 -2.93 9.25
N GLY A 34 1.29 -2.40 9.78
CA GLY A 34 2.63 -2.76 9.32
C GLY A 34 2.95 -4.24 9.53
N GLU A 35 2.64 -4.77 10.72
CA GLU A 35 2.85 -6.19 11.03
C GLU A 35 1.89 -7.10 10.27
N SER A 36 0.62 -6.71 10.15
CA SER A 36 -0.37 -7.44 9.37
C SER A 36 0.03 -7.50 7.90
N LEU A 37 0.41 -6.38 7.30
CA LEU A 37 0.88 -6.30 5.92
C LEU A 37 2.09 -7.22 5.69
N LEU A 38 3.11 -7.11 6.53
CA LEU A 38 4.29 -7.99 6.45
C LEU A 38 3.90 -9.47 6.57
N LYS A 39 2.94 -9.81 7.44
CA LYS A 39 2.46 -11.19 7.61
C LYS A 39 1.69 -11.69 6.38
N HIS A 40 0.87 -10.84 5.75
CA HIS A 40 0.12 -11.20 4.55
C HIS A 40 1.06 -11.35 3.35
N CYS A 41 1.97 -10.40 3.13
CA CYS A 41 2.91 -10.42 2.01
C CYS A 41 3.91 -11.59 2.05
N ARG A 42 4.24 -12.12 3.24
CA ARG A 42 5.05 -13.35 3.37
C ARG A 42 4.40 -14.59 2.75
N LYS A 43 3.09 -14.56 2.49
CA LYS A 43 2.36 -15.67 1.85
C LYS A 43 2.39 -15.58 0.33
N ILE A 44 2.86 -14.46 -0.23
CA ILE A 44 2.99 -14.27 -1.66
C ILE A 44 4.21 -15.07 -2.11
N ASP A 45 3.97 -16.20 -2.75
CA ASP A 45 5.01 -17.08 -3.30
C ASP A 45 5.39 -16.65 -4.73
N ALA A 46 5.70 -15.36 -4.88
CA ALA A 46 6.06 -14.76 -6.17
C ALA A 46 7.44 -14.12 -6.09
N ALA A 47 8.26 -14.32 -7.12
CA ALA A 47 9.59 -13.70 -7.23
C ALA A 47 9.53 -12.18 -7.33
N ARG A 48 8.38 -11.64 -7.74
CA ARG A 48 8.04 -10.22 -7.84
C ARG A 48 6.56 -10.06 -7.51
N TRP A 49 6.20 -9.01 -6.79
CA TRP A 49 4.80 -8.67 -6.52
C TRP A 49 4.59 -7.15 -6.42
N ALA A 50 3.33 -6.71 -6.44
CA ALA A 50 2.96 -5.29 -6.48
C ALA A 50 2.01 -4.87 -5.35
N ILE A 51 2.00 -3.58 -5.03
CA ILE A 51 1.00 -2.94 -4.17
C ILE A 51 0.17 -1.97 -4.99
N ILE A 52 -1.14 -1.99 -4.77
CA ILE A 52 -2.04 -0.88 -5.06
C ILE A 52 -2.43 -0.25 -3.72
N ASP A 53 -2.04 1.00 -3.49
CA ASP A 53 -2.34 1.76 -2.28
C ASP A 53 -3.41 2.81 -2.59
N ASP A 54 -4.65 2.54 -2.18
CA ASP A 54 -5.76 3.48 -2.30
C ASP A 54 -5.77 4.43 -1.08
N ILE A 55 -5.30 5.65 -1.33
CA ILE A 55 -5.12 6.68 -0.32
C ILE A 55 -6.22 7.74 -0.31
N SER A 56 -7.31 7.53 -1.05
CA SER A 56 -8.40 8.52 -1.17
C SER A 56 -8.97 8.98 0.19
N ASN A 57 -8.92 8.10 1.20
CA ASN A 57 -9.40 8.38 2.56
C ASN A 57 -8.29 8.46 3.62
N TRP A 58 -7.01 8.49 3.22
CA TRP A 58 -5.91 8.49 4.18
C TRP A 58 -5.64 9.90 4.72
N PRO A 59 -5.41 10.06 6.03
CA PRO A 59 -4.92 11.32 6.56
C PRO A 59 -3.46 11.57 6.14
N VAL A 60 -3.07 12.84 6.18
CA VAL A 60 -1.66 13.24 6.03
C VAL A 60 -0.86 12.66 7.20
N LYS A 61 0.19 11.90 6.87
CA LYS A 61 1.03 11.21 7.86
C LYS A 61 2.03 12.18 8.52
N PRO A 62 2.21 12.13 9.85
CA PRO A 62 3.26 12.87 10.52
C PRO A 62 4.66 12.26 10.23
N PRO A 63 5.76 13.01 10.42
CA PRO A 63 7.10 12.58 10.03
C PRO A 63 7.59 11.25 10.65
N ASN A 64 7.17 10.94 11.87
CA ASN A 64 7.49 9.67 12.52
C ASN A 64 6.84 8.48 11.80
N GLU A 65 5.61 8.62 11.32
CA GLU A 65 4.91 7.58 10.57
C GLU A 65 5.50 7.38 9.18
N ILE A 66 5.89 8.46 8.50
CA ILE A 66 6.61 8.38 7.22
C ILE A 66 7.87 7.50 7.36
N ARG A 67 8.64 7.70 8.45
CA ARG A 67 9.83 6.87 8.73
C ARG A 67 9.48 5.40 8.97
N LEU A 68 8.39 5.12 9.68
CA LEU A 68 7.94 3.76 9.96
C LEU A 68 7.43 3.06 8.69
N CYS A 69 6.62 3.74 7.88
CA CYS A 69 6.19 3.26 6.57
C CYS A 69 7.38 2.97 5.66
N ARG A 70 8.42 3.81 5.66
CA ARG A 70 9.66 3.55 4.92
C ARG A 70 10.34 2.26 5.40
N GLN A 71 10.48 2.06 6.71
CA GLN A 71 11.07 0.83 7.27
C GLN A 71 10.26 -0.43 6.91
N ILE A 72 8.94 -0.34 6.90
CA ILE A 72 8.05 -1.44 6.48
C ILE A 72 8.26 -1.71 4.99
N THR A 73 8.22 -0.67 4.15
CA THR A 73 8.41 -0.79 2.70
C THR A 73 9.76 -1.41 2.36
N GLU A 74 10.84 -1.00 3.02
CA GLU A 74 12.17 -1.61 2.87
C GLU A 74 12.15 -3.12 3.12
N LYS A 75 11.45 -3.58 4.17
CA LYS A 75 11.27 -5.01 4.45
C LYS A 75 10.44 -5.71 3.38
N LEU A 76 9.43 -5.04 2.81
CA LEU A 76 8.63 -5.59 1.71
C LEU A 76 9.46 -5.74 0.44
N VAL A 77 10.37 -4.80 0.14
CA VAL A 77 11.26 -4.94 -1.02
C VAL A 77 12.22 -6.12 -0.87
N VAL A 78 12.73 -6.38 0.34
CA VAL A 78 13.54 -7.59 0.60
C VAL A 78 12.74 -8.88 0.32
N ASN A 79 11.41 -8.82 0.44
CA ASN A 79 10.50 -9.92 0.11
C ASN A 79 9.94 -9.84 -1.32
N GLY A 80 10.56 -9.09 -2.24
CA GLY A 80 10.19 -9.09 -3.66
C GLY A 80 9.10 -8.09 -4.08
N LEU A 81 8.79 -7.09 -3.26
CA LEU A 81 7.99 -5.94 -3.74
C LEU A 81 8.79 -5.20 -4.82
N ASN A 82 8.16 -4.94 -5.97
CA ASN A 82 8.83 -4.25 -7.09
C ASN A 82 8.07 -3.03 -7.61
N HIS A 83 6.74 -3.00 -7.51
CA HIS A 83 5.91 -1.93 -8.07
C HIS A 83 4.88 -1.46 -7.05
N VAL A 84 4.65 -0.15 -7.02
CA VAL A 84 3.64 0.48 -6.16
C VAL A 84 2.82 1.44 -7.02
N ALA A 85 1.53 1.16 -7.12
CA ALA A 85 0.54 2.08 -7.66
C ALA A 85 -0.14 2.82 -6.50
N VAL A 86 -0.21 4.15 -6.56
CA VAL A 86 -0.90 4.97 -5.54
C VAL A 86 -2.10 5.65 -6.18
N CYS A 87 -3.30 5.37 -5.69
CA CYS A 87 -4.57 5.96 -6.15
C CYS A 87 -5.09 7.00 -5.13
N GLY A 88 -5.76 8.06 -5.59
CA GLY A 88 -6.28 9.12 -4.73
C GLY A 88 -5.25 10.21 -4.43
N SER A 89 -4.27 10.38 -5.33
CA SER A 89 -3.12 11.28 -5.17
C SER A 89 -3.40 12.74 -5.58
N ASP A 90 -4.62 13.22 -5.40
CA ASP A 90 -5.07 14.54 -5.86
C ASP A 90 -4.27 15.69 -5.23
N LEU A 91 -3.59 15.42 -4.11
CA LEU A 91 -2.79 16.37 -3.36
C LEU A 91 -1.28 16.15 -3.59
N ALA A 92 -0.57 17.22 -3.93
CA ALA A 92 0.90 17.20 -4.09
C ALA A 92 1.64 16.71 -2.83
N ILE A 93 1.08 16.95 -1.64
CA ILE A 93 1.65 16.48 -0.37
C ILE A 93 1.64 14.95 -0.27
N SER A 94 0.60 14.29 -0.80
CA SER A 94 0.50 12.83 -0.80
C SER A 94 1.58 12.23 -1.69
N LYS A 95 1.81 12.80 -2.88
CA LYS A 95 2.90 12.38 -3.77
C LYS A 95 4.26 12.51 -3.09
N TRP A 96 4.54 13.68 -2.50
CA TRP A 96 5.77 13.92 -1.76
C TRP A 96 5.97 12.92 -0.61
N ILE A 97 4.92 12.59 0.15
CA ILE A 97 5.00 11.57 1.22
C ILE A 97 5.43 10.22 0.65
N PHE A 98 4.81 9.76 -0.44
CA PHE A 98 5.13 8.46 -1.02
C PHE A 98 6.54 8.40 -1.61
N GLU A 99 7.04 9.50 -2.17
CA GLU A 99 8.44 9.63 -2.58
C GLU A 99 9.41 9.52 -1.38
N GLN A 100 8.98 9.83 -0.16
CA GLN A 100 9.79 9.61 1.05
C GLN A 100 9.69 8.17 1.58
N VAL A 101 8.55 7.51 1.38
CA VAL A 101 8.25 6.15 1.89
C VAL A 101 8.82 5.07 0.98
N VAL A 102 8.65 5.22 -0.33
CA VAL A 102 8.97 4.21 -1.34
C VAL A 102 10.42 4.39 -1.80
N PRO A 103 11.29 3.37 -1.65
CA PRO A 103 12.68 3.46 -2.11
C PRO A 103 12.80 3.49 -3.64
N ASP A 104 13.82 4.17 -4.19
CA ASP A 104 14.05 4.37 -5.63
C ASP A 104 14.16 3.10 -6.49
N ARG A 105 14.36 1.93 -5.86
CA ARG A 105 14.41 0.63 -6.54
C ARG A 105 13.02 0.03 -6.83
N ILE A 106 11.97 0.68 -6.36
CA ILE A 106 10.57 0.36 -6.63
C ILE A 106 10.06 1.32 -7.69
N GLU A 107 9.38 0.78 -8.70
CA GLU A 107 8.68 1.61 -9.66
C GLU A 107 7.38 2.12 -9.02
N LEU A 108 7.31 3.44 -8.84
CA LEU A 108 6.20 4.14 -8.20
C LEU A 108 5.42 4.93 -9.25
N GLN A 109 4.12 4.68 -9.35
CA GLN A 109 3.23 5.40 -10.26
C GLN A 109 2.00 5.91 -9.52
N PHE A 110 1.57 7.12 -9.85
CA PHE A 110 0.42 7.79 -9.24
C PHE A 110 -0.76 7.87 -10.19
N PHE A 111 -1.95 7.63 -9.66
CA PHE A 111 -3.21 7.60 -10.38
C PHE A 111 -4.27 8.42 -9.65
N ASN A 112 -5.29 8.85 -10.40
CA ASN A 112 -6.45 9.52 -9.84
C ASN A 112 -7.55 8.52 -9.46
N HIS A 113 -7.60 7.39 -10.17
CA HIS A 113 -8.65 6.38 -10.02
C HIS A 113 -8.09 4.98 -9.83
N LEU A 114 -8.79 4.17 -9.03
CA LEU A 114 -8.36 2.82 -8.68
C LEU A 114 -8.29 1.91 -9.90
N ASP A 115 -9.22 2.08 -10.85
CA ASP A 115 -9.25 1.28 -12.08
C ASP A 115 -8.01 1.54 -12.96
N GLU A 116 -7.49 2.77 -13.00
CA GLU A 116 -6.25 3.10 -13.73
C GLU A 116 -5.03 2.44 -13.07
N ALA A 117 -4.97 2.47 -11.74
CA ALA A 117 -3.93 1.79 -10.98
C ALA A 117 -3.94 0.28 -11.22
N LYS A 118 -5.13 -0.34 -11.22
CA LYS A 118 -5.30 -1.76 -11.53
C LYS A 118 -4.85 -2.09 -12.96
N GLN A 119 -5.27 -1.30 -13.95
CA GLN A 119 -4.86 -1.49 -15.34
C GLN A 119 -3.35 -1.40 -15.54
N TRP A 120 -2.69 -0.46 -14.85
CA TRP A 120 -1.23 -0.36 -14.91
C TRP A 120 -0.55 -1.58 -14.27
N VAL A 121 -0.97 -1.98 -13.07
CA VAL A 121 -0.43 -3.17 -12.39
C VAL A 121 -0.65 -4.44 -13.25
N GLU A 122 -1.82 -4.60 -13.83
CA GLU A 122 -2.15 -5.70 -14.75
C GLU A 122 -1.26 -5.66 -16.01
N SER A 123 -1.00 -4.47 -16.58
CA SER A 123 -0.14 -4.31 -17.76
C SER A 123 1.32 -4.73 -17.51
N LEU A 124 1.75 -4.75 -16.25
CA LEU A 124 3.07 -5.24 -15.85
C LEU A 124 3.10 -6.78 -15.73
N GLY A 125 1.95 -7.44 -15.78
CA GLY A 125 1.79 -8.90 -15.71
C GLY A 125 1.41 -9.44 -14.33
N TYR A 126 0.87 -8.59 -13.44
CA TYR A 126 0.35 -9.00 -12.13
C TYR A 126 -1.15 -9.32 -12.19
N ASP A 127 -1.58 -10.20 -11.30
CA ASP A 127 -2.98 -10.54 -11.08
C ASP A 127 -3.63 -9.50 -10.17
N VAL A 128 -4.74 -8.90 -10.62
CA VAL A 128 -5.49 -7.87 -9.87
C VAL A 128 -6.90 -8.34 -9.50
N GLU A 129 -7.16 -9.64 -9.56
CA GLU A 129 -8.37 -10.25 -8.99
C GLU A 129 -8.17 -10.49 -7.49
N PHE A 130 -8.63 -9.54 -6.68
CA PHE A 130 -8.44 -9.59 -5.23
C PHE A 130 -9.52 -10.41 -4.52
N VAL A 131 -9.09 -11.25 -3.57
CA VAL A 131 -9.95 -11.92 -2.59
C VAL A 131 -9.79 -11.27 -1.22
N SER A 132 -10.92 -11.07 -0.53
CA SER A 132 -11.01 -10.49 0.83
C SER A 132 -11.26 -11.56 1.88
#